data_AF-A0AAW2T5M2-F1
#
_entry.id   AF-A0AAW2T5M2-F1
#
_cell.length_a   1.000
_cell.length_b   1.000
_cell.length_c   1.000
_cell.angle_alpha   90.00
_cell.angle_beta   90.00
_cell.angle_gamma   90.00
#
_symmetry.space_group_name_H-M   'P 1'
#
loop_
_entity.id
_entity.type
_entity.pdbx_description
1 polymer ?
#
loop_
_entity_poly.entity_id
_entity_poly.type
_entity_poly.pdbx_seq_one_letter_code
_entity_poly.pdbx_strand_id
1 'polypeptide(L)'
;MADELPVNCQTPAIVEYDGTTYLHEHLSKFEKLALLHYYTDGIKCRVLVTTFARAAQKHRKAELSFFSIRQKEGEPLKEYLYRFNTAALEVPSATQEVKASAFTQGLLDGDIFKSLAKKPATRFDALLARAAKYINMKDAQASKREGRGEKRKENKDEGPSKISKT
;
A
#
# COMPACT_ATOMS: atom_id res chain seq x y z
N MET A 1 2.70 19.08 -27.76
CA MET A 1 2.00 18.49 -28.92
C MET A 1 2.07 16.98 -28.72
N ALA A 2 0.94 16.30 -28.62
CA ALA A 2 0.94 14.85 -28.45
C ALA A 2 1.18 14.21 -29.82
N ASP A 3 2.18 13.35 -29.94
CA ASP A 3 2.37 12.51 -31.13
C ASP A 3 1.13 11.63 -31.29
N GLU A 4 0.32 11.92 -32.31
CA GLU A 4 -0.79 11.08 -32.70
C GLU A 4 -0.23 9.74 -33.22
N LEU A 5 -0.83 8.65 -32.75
CA LEU A 5 -0.46 7.31 -33.19
C LEU A 5 -0.79 7.18 -34.69
N PRO A 6 0.13 6.71 -35.54
CA PRO A 6 -0.18 6.44 -36.93
C PRO A 6 -1.41 5.51 -37.02
N VAL A 7 -2.29 5.79 -37.99
CA VAL A 7 -3.57 5.07 -38.22
C VAL A 7 -3.37 3.56 -38.48
N ASN A 8 -2.12 3.13 -38.65
CA ASN A 8 -1.64 1.75 -38.81
C ASN A 8 -0.94 1.19 -37.54
N CYS A 9 -1.25 1.67 -36.33
CA CYS A 9 -0.77 1.00 -35.12
C CYS A 9 -1.55 -0.30 -34.87
N GLN A 10 -1.41 -1.29 -35.76
CA GLN A 10 -1.71 -2.67 -35.43
C GLN A 10 -0.78 -3.10 -34.28
N THR A 11 -1.36 -3.73 -33.26
CA THR A 11 -0.58 -4.40 -32.22
C THR A 11 0.49 -5.26 -32.88
N PRO A 12 1.77 -5.05 -32.57
CA PRO A 12 2.83 -5.79 -33.22
C PRO A 12 2.62 -7.28 -32.99
N ALA A 13 2.71 -8.08 -34.07
CA ALA A 13 2.58 -9.54 -34.05
C ALA A 13 3.83 -10.20 -33.42
N ILE A 14 4.24 -9.73 -32.24
CA ILE A 14 5.27 -10.36 -31.42
C ILE A 14 4.53 -11.23 -30.41
N VAL A 15 5.00 -12.46 -30.22
CA VAL A 15 4.51 -13.34 -29.15
C VAL A 15 4.61 -12.60 -27.81
N GLU A 16 3.51 -12.55 -27.06
CA GLU A 16 3.48 -11.86 -25.77
C GLU A 16 4.54 -12.43 -24.83
N TYR A 17 5.28 -11.56 -24.16
CA TYR A 17 6.26 -11.97 -23.16
C TYR A 17 5.53 -12.39 -21.87
N ASP A 18 5.48 -13.70 -21.63
CA ASP A 18 4.83 -14.35 -20.50
C ASP A 18 5.69 -14.40 -19.22
N GLY A 19 6.97 -14.03 -19.32
CA GLY A 19 7.92 -14.11 -18.20
C GLY A 19 8.75 -15.39 -18.15
N THR A 20 8.57 -16.33 -19.08
CA THR A 20 9.32 -17.61 -19.12
C THR A 20 10.42 -17.63 -20.17
N THR A 21 10.31 -16.78 -21.20
CA THR A 21 11.30 -16.61 -22.26
C THR A 21 12.38 -15.59 -21.88
N TYR A 22 13.50 -15.55 -22.60
CA TYR A 22 14.58 -14.59 -22.31
C TYR A 22 14.17 -13.17 -22.69
N LEU A 23 14.09 -12.27 -21.69
CA LEU A 23 13.72 -10.86 -21.86
C LEU A 23 14.54 -10.15 -22.95
N HIS A 24 15.84 -10.44 -23.04
CA HIS A 24 16.73 -9.85 -24.03
C HIS A 24 16.33 -10.20 -25.47
N GLU A 25 15.87 -11.43 -25.72
CA GLU A 25 15.43 -11.86 -27.04
C GLU A 25 14.11 -11.19 -27.44
N HIS A 26 13.18 -11.04 -26.48
CA HIS A 26 11.93 -10.29 -26.67
C HIS A 26 12.19 -8.81 -26.99
N LEU A 27 13.08 -8.17 -26.23
CA LEU A 27 13.48 -6.78 -26.45
C LEU A 27 14.14 -6.60 -27.82
N SER A 28 15.02 -7.51 -28.24
CA SER A 28 15.64 -7.46 -29.57
C SER A 28 14.62 -7.60 -30.70
N LYS A 29 13.61 -8.46 -30.54
CA LYS A 29 12.48 -8.59 -31.49
C LYS A 29 11.66 -7.32 -31.55
N PHE A 30 11.35 -6.73 -30.39
CA PHE A 30 10.61 -5.47 -30.30
C PHE A 30 11.39 -4.30 -30.92
N GLU A 31 12.69 -4.21 -30.67
CA GLU A 31 13.54 -3.13 -31.17
C GLU A 31 13.65 -3.15 -32.70
N LYS A 32 13.80 -4.34 -33.29
CA LYS A 32 13.75 -4.52 -34.75
C LYS A 32 12.43 -4.05 -35.34
N LEU A 33 11.31 -4.34 -34.68
CA LEU A 33 9.99 -3.90 -35.12
C LEU A 33 9.83 -2.38 -34.94
N ALA A 34 10.25 -1.82 -33.81
CA ALA A 34 10.23 -0.38 -33.56
C ALA A 34 11.03 0.40 -34.61
N LEU A 35 12.17 -0.15 -35.05
CA LEU A 35 12.96 0.41 -36.13
C LEU A 35 12.23 0.33 -37.48
N LEU A 36 11.63 -0.83 -37.79
CA LEU A 36 10.89 -1.04 -39.05
C LEU A 36 9.66 -0.12 -39.18
N HIS A 37 8.96 0.12 -38.08
CA HIS A 37 7.77 0.98 -38.05
C HIS A 37 8.07 2.43 -37.69
N TYR A 38 9.34 2.83 -37.62
CA TYR A 38 9.77 4.20 -37.31
C TYR A 38 9.14 4.76 -36.02
N TYR A 39 9.04 3.93 -34.98
CA TYR A 39 8.52 4.38 -33.70
C TYR A 39 9.44 5.42 -33.08
N THR A 40 8.87 6.57 -32.71
CA THR A 40 9.54 7.52 -31.82
C THR A 40 9.64 6.90 -30.43
N ASP A 41 10.57 7.40 -29.59
CA ASP A 41 10.75 6.84 -28.25
C ASP A 41 9.46 6.88 -27.40
N GLY A 42 8.63 7.92 -27.59
CA GLY A 42 7.30 8.00 -26.97
C GLY A 42 6.35 6.87 -27.42
N ILE A 43 6.36 6.50 -28.70
CA ILE A 43 5.57 5.39 -29.23
C ILE A 43 6.17 4.04 -28.79
N LYS A 44 7.50 3.89 -28.81
CA LYS A 44 8.20 2.70 -28.31
C LYS A 44 7.79 2.40 -26.86
N CYS A 45 7.83 3.40 -25.98
CA CYS A 45 7.44 3.22 -24.58
C CYS A 45 5.98 2.78 -24.41
N ARG A 46 5.06 3.28 -25.25
CA ARG A 46 3.63 2.94 -25.18
C ARG A 46 3.36 1.53 -25.70
N VAL A 47 3.96 1.17 -26.84
CA VAL A 47 3.74 -0.13 -27.50
C VAL A 47 4.52 -1.26 -26.82
N LEU A 48 5.71 -0.98 -26.26
CA LEU A 48 6.49 -1.98 -25.52
C LEU A 48 5.68 -2.57 -24.35
N VAL A 49 4.89 -1.75 -23.68
CA VAL A 49 4.04 -2.20 -22.57
C VAL A 49 2.99 -3.20 -23.04
N THR A 50 2.47 -3.06 -24.26
CA THR A 50 1.44 -3.95 -24.81
C THR A 50 1.99 -5.30 -25.27
N THR A 51 3.31 -5.44 -25.45
CA THR A 51 3.92 -6.73 -25.85
C THR A 51 4.23 -7.65 -24.68
N PHE A 52 4.06 -7.17 -23.45
CA PHE A 52 4.11 -7.99 -22.25
C PHE A 52 2.76 -8.65 -22.00
N ALA A 53 2.76 -9.95 -21.69
CA ALA A 53 1.56 -10.67 -21.31
C ALA A 53 0.90 -10.02 -20.10
N ARG A 54 -0.41 -10.22 -19.94
CA ARG A 54 -1.19 -9.62 -18.85
C ARG A 54 -0.62 -9.93 -17.45
N ALA A 55 0.05 -11.07 -17.27
CA ALA A 55 0.77 -11.43 -16.05
C ALA A 55 2.03 -10.57 -15.83
N ALA A 56 2.83 -10.33 -16.87
CA ALA A 56 3.97 -9.42 -16.81
C ALA A 56 3.53 -7.95 -16.62
N GLN A 57 2.40 -7.54 -17.20
CA GLN A 57 1.81 -6.22 -16.96
C GLN A 57 1.25 -6.04 -15.54
N LYS A 58 0.85 -7.12 -14.85
CA LYS A 58 0.39 -7.05 -13.45
C LYS A 58 1.50 -6.55 -12.53
N HIS A 59 2.76 -6.92 -12.76
CA HIS A 59 3.88 -6.45 -11.94
C HIS A 59 4.04 -4.93 -11.99
N ARG A 60 3.84 -4.30 -13.16
CA ARG A 60 3.88 -2.83 -13.30
C ARG A 60 2.70 -2.14 -12.59
N LYS A 61 1.52 -2.75 -12.61
CA LYS A 61 0.36 -2.23 -11.85
C LYS A 61 0.55 -2.40 -10.34
N ALA A 62 1.28 -3.43 -9.92
CA ALA A 62 1.57 -3.70 -8.52
C ALA A 62 2.63 -2.74 -7.94
N GLU A 63 3.69 -2.39 -8.69
CA GLU A 63 4.67 -1.38 -8.23
C GLU A 63 4.07 0.03 -8.07
N LEU A 64 3.12 0.41 -8.93
CA LEU A 64 2.33 1.64 -8.76
C LEU A 64 1.27 1.55 -7.63
N SER A 65 1.07 0.36 -7.03
CA SER A 65 -0.02 0.09 -6.09
C SER A 65 0.28 0.54 -4.65
N PHE A 66 1.54 0.65 -4.23
CA PHE A 66 1.88 0.99 -2.83
C PHE A 66 1.35 2.34 -2.37
N PHE A 67 1.57 3.38 -3.17
CA PHE A 67 1.17 4.74 -2.85
C PHE A 67 -0.35 4.95 -2.98
N SER A 68 -1.07 3.97 -3.55
CA SER A 68 -2.54 3.99 -3.60
C SER A 68 -3.19 3.50 -2.30
N ILE A 69 -2.44 2.82 -1.42
CA ILE A 69 -2.94 2.27 -0.16
C ILE A 69 -2.93 3.37 0.89
N ARG A 70 -4.08 4.03 1.03
CA ARG A 70 -4.33 5.04 2.06
C ARG A 70 -5.13 4.45 3.21
N GLN A 71 -4.82 4.91 4.41
CA GLN A 71 -5.63 4.69 5.59
C GLN A 71 -6.95 5.48 5.40
N LYS A 72 -8.07 4.80 5.56
CA LYS A 72 -9.40 5.38 5.40
C LYS A 72 -9.81 6.10 6.68
N GLU A 73 -10.69 7.08 6.56
CA GLU A 73 -11.25 7.75 7.73
C GLU A 73 -12.00 6.74 8.63
N GLY A 74 -11.74 6.79 9.93
CA GLY A 74 -12.27 5.82 10.90
C GLY A 74 -11.61 4.43 10.87
N GLU A 75 -10.67 4.16 9.96
CA GLU A 75 -9.98 2.87 9.90
C GLU A 75 -8.91 2.74 11.01
N PRO A 76 -8.98 1.69 11.84
CA PRO A 76 -7.95 1.41 12.83
C PRO A 76 -6.59 1.15 12.16
N LEU A 77 -5.50 1.59 12.81
CA LEU A 77 -4.15 1.40 12.28
C LEU A 77 -3.83 -0.08 11.99
N LYS A 78 -4.40 -1.01 12.76
CA LYS A 78 -4.22 -2.46 12.58
C LYS A 78 -4.77 -2.96 11.24
N GLU A 79 -5.94 -2.49 10.82
CA GLU A 79 -6.56 -2.87 9.55
C GLU A 79 -5.82 -2.26 8.36
N TYR A 80 -5.42 -0.99 8.48
CA TYR A 80 -4.56 -0.35 7.48
C TYR A 80 -3.25 -1.11 7.31
N LEU A 81 -2.60 -1.45 8.43
CA LEU A 81 -1.34 -2.19 8.44
C LEU A 81 -1.48 -3.57 7.80
N TYR A 82 -2.59 -4.27 8.06
CA TYR A 82 -2.89 -5.57 7.44
C TYR A 82 -2.99 -5.43 5.90
N ARG A 83 -3.80 -4.49 5.41
CA ARG A 83 -3.95 -4.25 3.96
C ARG A 83 -2.63 -3.88 3.30
N PHE A 84 -1.86 -3.00 3.94
CA PHE A 84 -0.55 -2.58 3.44
C PHE A 84 0.43 -3.75 3.37
N ASN A 85 0.49 -4.58 4.41
CA ASN A 85 1.41 -5.72 4.44
C ASN A 85 1.04 -6.78 3.40
N THR A 86 -0.24 -7.06 3.18
CA THR A 86 -0.70 -7.96 2.11
C THR A 86 -0.22 -7.49 0.74
N ALA A 87 -0.39 -6.20 0.43
CA ALA A 87 0.12 -5.66 -0.83
C ALA A 87 1.66 -5.67 -0.91
N ALA A 88 2.35 -5.49 0.22
CA ALA A 88 3.81 -5.54 0.28
C ALA A 88 4.40 -6.93 0.02
N LEU A 89 3.63 -8.00 0.19
CA LEU A 89 4.00 -9.36 -0.18
C LEU A 89 3.86 -9.61 -1.69
N GLU A 90 2.93 -8.92 -2.36
CA GLU A 90 2.72 -9.04 -3.81
C GLU A 90 3.83 -8.36 -4.63
N VAL A 91 4.61 -7.48 -4.00
CA VAL A 91 5.71 -6.75 -4.65
C VAL A 91 7.02 -6.94 -3.87
N PRO A 92 7.65 -8.12 -3.98
CA PRO A 92 8.90 -8.43 -3.30
C PRO A 92 10.09 -7.59 -3.80
N SER A 93 9.99 -6.99 -5.01
CA SER A 93 11.02 -6.12 -5.58
C SER A 93 11.17 -4.77 -4.86
N ALA A 94 10.14 -4.30 -4.15
CA ALA A 94 10.18 -2.99 -3.50
C ALA A 94 11.14 -2.99 -2.29
N THR A 95 12.02 -1.98 -2.24
CA THR A 95 12.98 -1.84 -1.16
C THR A 95 12.30 -1.48 0.18
N GLN A 96 13.02 -1.68 1.28
CA GLN A 96 12.52 -1.36 2.63
C GLN A 96 12.19 0.14 2.77
N GLU A 97 12.99 0.99 2.13
CA GLU A 97 12.84 2.44 2.11
C GLU A 97 11.58 2.85 1.34
N VAL A 98 11.33 2.22 0.19
CA VAL A 98 10.12 2.46 -0.61
C VAL A 98 8.88 2.05 0.18
N LYS A 99 8.90 0.88 0.81
CA LYS A 99 7.80 0.40 1.66
C LYS A 99 7.54 1.33 2.84
N ALA A 100 8.59 1.78 3.53
CA ALA A 100 8.46 2.70 4.65
C ALA A 100 7.92 4.08 4.25
N SER A 101 8.39 4.60 3.11
CA SER A 101 7.91 5.88 2.55
C SER A 101 6.44 5.79 2.15
N ALA A 102 6.05 4.76 1.40
CA ALA A 102 4.67 4.57 0.98
C ALA A 102 3.71 4.37 2.17
N PHE A 103 4.12 3.62 3.19
CA PHE A 103 3.33 3.48 4.42
C PHE A 103 3.10 4.83 5.09
N THR A 104 4.17 5.62 5.26
CA THR A 104 4.08 6.92 5.94
C THR A 104 3.20 7.91 5.18
N GLN A 105 3.26 7.91 3.85
CA GLN A 105 2.42 8.75 2.98
C GLN A 105 0.95 8.30 2.93
N GLY A 106 0.68 7.02 3.18
CA GLY A 106 -0.66 6.47 3.21
C GLY A 106 -1.39 6.68 4.54
N LEU A 107 -0.68 7.02 5.63
CA LEU A 107 -1.29 7.27 6.94
C LEU A 107 -2.17 8.53 6.94
N LEU A 108 -3.22 8.48 7.77
CA LEU A 108 -3.95 9.70 8.14
C LEU A 108 -3.14 10.54 9.11
N ASP A 109 -3.47 11.84 9.15
CA ASP A 109 -2.96 12.75 10.16
C ASP A 109 -3.35 12.27 11.56
N GLY A 110 -2.33 11.92 12.35
CA GLY A 110 -2.52 11.32 13.66
C GLY A 110 -1.20 11.20 14.42
N ASP A 111 -1.25 10.66 15.64
CA ASP A 111 -0.07 10.58 16.50
C ASP A 111 1.04 9.71 15.89
N ILE A 112 0.67 8.61 15.21
CA ILE A 112 1.62 7.72 14.55
C ILE A 112 2.30 8.41 13.37
N PHE A 113 1.53 9.12 12.54
CA PHE A 113 2.08 9.93 11.44
C PHE A 113 3.03 11.01 11.98
N LYS A 114 2.60 11.78 12.99
CA LYS A 114 3.45 12.81 13.64
C LYS A 114 4.74 12.21 14.23
N SER A 115 4.66 11.03 14.83
CA SER A 115 5.82 10.32 15.38
C SER A 115 6.81 9.90 14.28
N LEU A 116 6.30 9.40 13.16
CA LEU A 116 7.10 9.02 11.99
C LEU A 116 7.70 10.24 11.28
N ALA A 117 6.96 11.34 11.15
CA ALA A 117 7.45 12.59 10.58
C ALA A 117 8.61 13.19 11.41
N LYS A 118 8.50 13.15 12.76
CA LYS A 118 9.58 13.64 13.66
C LYS A 118 10.82 12.76 13.64
N LYS A 119 10.66 11.45 13.50
CA LYS A 119 11.76 10.47 13.49
C LYS A 119 11.53 9.46 12.37
N PRO A 120 11.90 9.79 11.12
CA PRO A 120 11.68 8.91 9.97
C PRO A 120 12.24 7.51 10.21
N ALA A 121 11.50 6.50 9.78
CA ALA A 121 11.98 5.13 9.72
C ALA A 121 12.37 4.84 8.26
N THR A 122 13.66 4.61 8.01
CA THR A 122 14.16 4.26 6.67
C THR A 122 13.99 2.78 6.35
N ARG A 123 13.83 1.94 7.38
CA ARG A 123 13.60 0.50 7.26
C ARG A 123 12.15 0.16 7.60
N PHE A 124 11.51 -0.68 6.78
CA PHE A 124 10.11 -1.06 6.97
C PHE A 124 9.90 -1.85 8.27
N ASP A 125 10.80 -2.76 8.59
CA ASP A 125 10.84 -3.53 9.84
C ASP A 125 10.86 -2.63 11.09
N ALA A 126 11.65 -1.55 11.08
CA ALA A 126 11.65 -0.57 12.16
C ALA A 126 10.33 0.21 12.25
N LEU A 127 9.70 0.49 11.10
CA LEU A 127 8.39 1.12 11.03
C LEU A 127 7.29 0.20 11.61
N LEU A 128 7.31 -1.09 11.25
CA LEU A 128 6.38 -2.09 11.76
C LEU A 128 6.45 -2.22 13.28
N ALA A 129 7.66 -2.26 13.83
CA ALA A 129 7.87 -2.30 15.28
C ALA A 129 7.26 -1.07 15.98
N ARG A 130 7.34 0.11 15.35
CA ARG A 130 6.74 1.35 15.89
C ARG A 130 5.22 1.33 15.79
N ALA A 131 4.66 0.87 14.68
CA ALA A 131 3.22 0.70 14.51
C ALA A 131 2.64 -0.28 15.54
N ALA A 132 3.29 -1.43 15.74
CA ALA A 132 2.88 -2.42 16.73
C ALA A 132 2.87 -1.85 18.16
N LYS A 133 3.90 -1.10 18.55
CA LYS A 133 3.93 -0.39 19.85
C LYS A 133 2.76 0.57 20.01
N TYR A 134 2.41 1.31 18.95
CA TYR A 134 1.28 2.24 18.98
C TYR A 134 -0.07 1.52 19.10
N ILE A 135 -0.26 0.42 18.38
CA ILE A 135 -1.46 -0.42 18.47
C ILE A 135 -1.62 -0.94 19.90
N ASN A 136 -0.58 -1.57 20.45
CA ASN A 136 -0.60 -2.09 21.83
C ASN A 136 -0.90 -0.99 22.87
N MET A 137 -0.34 0.21 22.69
CA MET A 137 -0.64 1.36 23.54
C MET A 137 -2.11 1.79 23.45
N LYS A 138 -2.69 1.83 22.25
CA LYS A 138 -4.11 2.19 22.04
C LYS A 138 -5.04 1.13 22.63
N ASP A 139 -4.73 -0.15 22.44
CA ASP A 139 -5.50 -1.26 23.00
C ASP A 139 -5.47 -1.23 24.54
N ALA A 140 -4.30 -0.97 25.14
CA ALA A 140 -4.17 -0.80 26.59
C ALA A 140 -4.92 0.43 27.15
N GLN A 141 -5.09 1.48 26.35
CA GLN A 141 -5.90 2.64 26.73
C GLN A 141 -7.40 2.35 26.66
N ALA A 142 -7.84 1.56 25.68
CA ALA A 142 -9.23 1.14 25.54
C ALA A 142 -9.67 0.27 26.73
N SER A 143 -8.87 -0.75 27.09
CA SER A 143 -9.19 -1.65 28.21
C SER A 143 -9.26 -0.92 29.56
N LYS A 144 -8.40 0.08 29.80
CA LYS A 144 -8.48 0.92 31.00
C LYS A 144 -9.75 1.78 31.06
N ARG A 145 -10.29 2.20 29.91
CA ARG A 145 -11.53 2.98 29.85
C ARG A 145 -12.75 2.11 30.14
N GLU A 146 -12.77 0.89 29.59
CA GLU A 146 -13.83 -0.09 29.81
C GLU A 146 -13.93 -0.49 31.29
N GLY A 147 -12.82 -0.88 31.93
CA GLY A 147 -12.82 -1.24 33.35
C GLY A 147 -13.16 -0.08 34.30
N ARG A 148 -12.99 1.18 33.88
CA ARG A 148 -13.43 2.36 34.64
C ARG A 148 -14.92 2.68 34.41
N GLY A 149 -15.48 2.27 33.27
CA GLY A 149 -16.90 2.36 32.96
C GLY A 149 -17.74 1.39 33.78
N GLU A 150 -17.23 0.18 34.02
CA GLU A 150 -17.88 -0.85 34.85
C GLU A 150 -17.91 -0.45 36.33
N LYS A 151 -16.78 -0.03 36.91
CA LYS A 151 -16.73 0.45 38.32
C LYS A 151 -17.64 1.65 38.61
N ARG A 152 -17.98 2.45 37.60
CA ARG A 152 -18.91 3.60 37.75
C ARG A 152 -20.38 3.19 37.71
N LYS A 153 -20.72 2.02 37.17
CA LYS A 153 -22.09 1.48 37.18
C LYS A 153 -22.40 0.75 38.49
N GLU A 154 -21.41 0.08 39.08
CA GLU A 154 -21.55 -0.66 40.35
C GLU A 154 -21.75 0.29 41.56
N ASN A 155 -21.06 1.43 41.60
CA ASN A 155 -21.20 2.41 42.69
C ASN A 155 -22.50 3.25 42.66
N LYS A 156 -23.48 2.95 41.78
CA LYS A 156 -24.76 3.67 41.71
C LYS A 156 -25.96 2.91 42.29
N ASP A 157 -25.78 1.65 42.72
CA ASP A 157 -26.89 0.81 43.19
C ASP A 157 -26.97 0.65 44.72
N GLU A 158 -25.98 1.11 45.49
CA GLU A 158 -26.06 1.14 46.97
C GLU A 158 -26.41 2.55 47.48
N GLY A 159 -27.69 2.91 47.36
CA GLY A 159 -28.28 4.03 48.09
C GLY A 159 -28.50 3.66 49.56
N PRO A 160 -28.36 4.60 50.53
CA PRO A 160 -28.40 4.28 51.94
C PRO A 160 -29.82 3.94 52.39
N SER A 161 -30.05 2.69 52.78
CA SER A 161 -31.25 2.25 53.49
C SER A 161 -31.41 3.05 54.78
N LYS A 162 -32.40 3.95 54.78
CA LYS A 162 -32.82 4.69 55.97
C LYS A 162 -33.38 3.70 56.98
N ILE A 163 -32.68 3.55 58.10
CA ILE A 163 -33.17 2.84 59.29
C ILE A 163 -34.23 3.74 59.93
N SER A 164 -35.51 3.41 59.76
CA SER A 164 -36.61 3.98 60.55
C SER A 164 -36.64 3.28 61.90
N LYS A 165 -36.32 4.02 62.97
CA LYS A 165 -36.65 3.64 64.35
C LYS A 165 -38.15 3.82 64.57
N THR A 166 -38.81 2.82 65.14
CA THR A 166 -39.99 2.96 66.00
C THR A 166 -39.89 1.87 67.06
#